data_AF-A0A9E7EMY9-F1
#
_entry.id   AF-A0A9E7EMY9-F1
#
_cell.length_a   1.000
_cell.length_b   1.000
_cell.length_c   1.000
_cell.angle_alpha   90.00
_cell.angle_beta   90.00
_cell.angle_gamma   90.00
#
_symmetry.space_group_name_H-M   'P 1'
#
loop_
_entity.id
_entity.type
_entity.pdbx_description
1 polymer ?
#
loop_
_entity_poly.entity_id
_entity_poly.type
_entity_poly.pdbx_seq_one_letter_code
_entity_poly.pdbx_strand_id
1 'polypeptide(L)'
;MITVVPRLLSVVLILVVLTPRSEWSSSNISPELGVVADGAGQGMQWCIADEQTAVDVLQVALDWACGAGGANCSMIQPNKPCYFPNTVKDHASYAFNSYWQKHKHQGGTCYFNAAAMVTDLNPSHDACQFESLP
;
A
#
# COMPACT_ATOMS: atom_id res chain seq x y z
N MET A 1 38.52 -43.55 5.16
CA MET A 1 37.24 -43.25 5.85
C MET A 1 36.85 -41.84 5.43
N ILE A 2 35.75 -41.53 4.75
CA ILE A 2 34.54 -42.25 4.33
C ILE A 2 34.17 -41.74 2.93
N THR A 3 33.74 -42.67 2.09
CA THR A 3 33.29 -42.62 0.69
C THR A 3 31.86 -42.12 0.52
N VAL A 4 31.58 -41.30 -0.50
CA VAL A 4 30.28 -41.20 -1.23
C VAL A 4 30.61 -40.53 -2.59
N VAL A 5 30.75 -41.18 -3.75
CA VAL A 5 29.86 -41.98 -4.63
C VAL A 5 28.65 -41.16 -5.18
N PRO A 6 28.36 -41.20 -6.50
CA PRO A 6 27.90 -40.06 -7.30
C PRO A 6 26.44 -40.15 -7.80
N ARG A 7 26.03 -39.19 -8.66
CA ARG A 7 24.74 -39.01 -9.38
C ARG A 7 23.74 -38.20 -8.55
N LEU A 8 23.26 -37.01 -8.97
CA LEU A 8 22.48 -36.75 -10.17
C LEU A 8 22.57 -35.26 -10.55
N LEU A 9 23.54 -34.93 -11.40
CA LEU A 9 23.53 -33.73 -12.22
C LEU A 9 22.55 -34.01 -13.36
N SER A 10 21.25 -33.62 -13.32
CA SER A 10 20.41 -33.62 -14.54
C SER A 10 18.96 -33.09 -14.56
N VAL A 11 18.29 -32.54 -13.52
CA VAL A 11 16.83 -32.21 -13.68
C VAL A 11 16.30 -30.94 -13.00
N VAL A 12 17.13 -29.93 -12.68
CA VAL A 12 16.60 -28.69 -12.06
C VAL A 12 16.93 -27.40 -12.84
N LEU A 13 17.46 -27.51 -14.06
CA LEU A 13 17.80 -26.35 -14.89
C LEU A 13 16.99 -26.24 -16.21
N ILE A 14 15.95 -27.05 -16.40
CA ILE A 14 15.16 -27.05 -17.65
C ILE A 14 13.76 -26.40 -17.50
N LEU A 15 13.28 -26.10 -16.29
CA LEU A 15 11.92 -25.55 -16.12
C LEU A 15 11.80 -24.02 -16.02
N VAL A 16 12.88 -23.24 -16.14
CA VAL A 16 12.78 -21.76 -16.04
C VAL A 16 12.89 -21.05 -17.39
N VAL A 17 13.11 -21.76 -18.50
CA VAL A 17 13.42 -21.11 -19.79
C VAL A 17 12.30 -21.08 -20.85
N LEU A 18 11.12 -21.70 -20.64
CA LEU A 18 10.12 -21.80 -21.73
C LEU A 18 8.63 -21.79 -21.30
N THR A 19 8.16 -20.83 -20.50
CA THR A 19 6.71 -20.52 -20.48
C THR A 19 6.45 -19.03 -20.61
N PRO A 20 6.12 -18.52 -21.81
CA PRO A 20 5.50 -17.21 -21.95
C PRO A 20 4.16 -17.17 -21.20
N ARG A 21 3.82 -15.95 -20.78
CA ARG A 21 2.67 -15.53 -19.98
C ARG A 21 1.32 -15.84 -20.63
N SER A 22 0.59 -16.85 -20.12
CA SER A 22 -0.86 -16.80 -19.89
C SER A 22 -1.44 -18.13 -19.36
N GLU A 23 -2.29 -17.98 -18.33
CA GLU A 23 -3.54 -18.73 -18.08
C GLU A 23 -3.48 -20.26 -17.87
N TRP A 24 -3.56 -20.68 -16.61
CA TRP A 24 -4.53 -21.72 -16.25
C TRP A 24 -5.18 -21.40 -14.90
N SER A 25 -6.38 -20.84 -14.97
CA SER A 25 -7.36 -20.83 -13.89
C SER A 25 -8.13 -22.15 -13.93
N SER A 26 -8.27 -22.83 -12.80
CA SER A 26 -9.37 -23.77 -12.59
C SER A 26 -9.69 -23.90 -11.10
N SER A 27 -10.88 -23.38 -10.81
CA SER A 27 -11.61 -23.21 -9.57
C SER A 27 -11.92 -24.51 -8.84
N ASN A 28 -11.89 -24.46 -7.51
CA ASN A 28 -12.87 -25.12 -6.64
C ASN A 28 -12.67 -24.63 -5.21
N ILE A 29 -13.50 -23.68 -4.74
CA ILE A 29 -14.05 -23.60 -3.38
C ILE A 29 -15.12 -22.50 -3.35
N SER A 30 -16.35 -22.93 -3.07
CA SER A 30 -17.40 -22.19 -2.35
C SER A 30 -17.80 -23.10 -1.17
N PRO A 31 -18.28 -22.61 0.00
CA PRO A 31 -19.21 -21.48 0.12
C PRO A 31 -19.00 -20.51 1.32
N GLU A 32 -19.79 -19.43 1.28
CA GLU A 32 -20.25 -18.55 2.39
C GLU A 32 -19.23 -17.77 3.26
N LEU A 33 -18.81 -16.59 2.79
CA LEU A 33 -19.06 -15.26 3.41
C LEU A 33 -18.38 -14.21 2.53
N GLY A 34 -19.14 -13.19 2.09
CA GLY A 34 -18.70 -12.28 1.04
C GLY A 34 -17.45 -11.45 1.37
N VAL A 35 -16.43 -11.54 0.53
CA VAL A 35 -15.59 -10.40 0.15
C VAL A 35 -15.29 -10.57 -1.34
N VAL A 36 -15.95 -9.78 -2.18
CA VAL A 36 -15.59 -9.67 -3.60
C VAL A 36 -14.27 -8.91 -3.67
N ALA A 37 -13.16 -9.62 -3.89
CA ALA A 37 -11.94 -9.00 -4.39
C ALA A 37 -12.14 -8.80 -5.91
N ASP A 38 -12.69 -7.65 -6.28
CA ASP A 38 -12.81 -7.24 -7.68
C ASP A 38 -11.41 -6.94 -8.23
N GLY A 39 -11.04 -7.63 -9.31
CA GLY A 39 -10.12 -7.14 -10.33
C GLY A 39 -8.67 -6.86 -9.92
N ALA A 40 -7.79 -7.80 -10.20
CA ALA A 40 -6.37 -7.53 -10.44
C ALA A 40 -6.17 -6.72 -11.75
N GLY A 41 -6.55 -5.45 -11.74
CA GLY A 41 -5.85 -4.41 -12.50
C GLY A 41 -4.57 -4.03 -11.75
N GLN A 42 -3.68 -3.24 -12.32
CA GLN A 42 -2.62 -2.59 -11.53
C GLN A 42 -3.32 -1.80 -10.41
N GLY A 43 -3.33 -2.35 -9.19
CA GLY A 43 -4.28 -1.98 -8.14
C GLY A 43 -4.11 -0.53 -7.73
N MET A 44 -5.22 0.16 -7.48
CA MET A 44 -5.19 1.45 -6.80
C MET A 44 -4.67 1.21 -5.39
N GLN A 45 -3.55 1.83 -5.06
CA GLN A 45 -2.94 1.72 -3.75
C GLN A 45 -2.95 3.10 -3.08
N TRP A 46 -3.08 3.10 -1.76
CA TRP A 46 -3.02 4.30 -0.92
C TRP A 46 -1.99 4.12 0.19
N CYS A 47 -1.41 5.24 0.64
CA CYS A 47 -0.54 5.28 1.80
C CYS A 47 -1.32 5.86 2.98
N ILE A 48 -1.58 5.06 4.01
CA ILE A 48 -2.35 5.46 5.20
C ILE A 48 -1.48 5.40 6.46
N ALA A 49 -1.91 6.09 7.52
CA ALA A 49 -1.26 5.99 8.82
C ALA A 49 -1.42 4.57 9.40
N ASP A 50 -0.37 4.06 10.04
CA ASP A 50 -0.43 2.81 10.79
C ASP A 50 -1.15 3.04 12.12
N GLU A 51 -2.19 2.24 12.38
CA GLU A 51 -3.00 2.33 13.60
C GLU A 51 -2.24 2.01 14.88
N GLN A 52 -1.13 1.28 14.79
CA GLN A 52 -0.29 0.91 15.92
C GLN A 52 0.74 2.00 16.27
N THR A 53 0.88 3.02 15.43
CA THR A 53 1.85 4.08 15.67
C THR A 53 1.36 5.06 16.72
N ALA A 54 2.25 5.45 17.63
CA ALA A 54 1.95 6.43 18.67
C ALA A 54 1.58 7.79 18.06
N VAL A 55 0.61 8.48 18.66
CA VAL A 55 0.02 9.72 18.13
C VAL A 55 1.05 10.84 18.01
N ASP A 56 2.03 10.91 18.90
CA ASP A 56 3.12 11.88 18.86
C ASP A 56 4.03 11.67 17.64
N VAL A 57 4.33 10.41 17.29
CA VAL A 57 5.09 10.07 16.09
C VAL A 57 4.29 10.42 14.84
N LEU A 58 2.98 10.12 14.82
CA LEU A 58 2.08 10.50 13.73
C LEU A 58 2.00 12.01 13.54
N GLN A 59 1.93 12.79 14.63
CA GLN A 59 1.86 14.24 14.58
C GLN A 59 3.13 14.82 13.95
N VAL A 60 4.32 14.38 14.37
CA VAL A 60 5.59 14.83 13.80
C VAL A 60 5.69 14.50 12.31
N ALA A 61 5.26 13.30 11.91
CA ALA A 61 5.25 12.88 10.52
C ALA A 61 4.23 13.67 9.68
N LEU A 62 3.04 13.97 10.24
CA LEU A 62 2.01 14.81 9.62
C LEU A 62 2.53 16.25 9.40
N ASP A 63 3.13 16.84 10.43
CA ASP A 63 3.70 18.19 10.37
C ASP A 63 4.78 18.28 9.28
N TRP A 64 5.64 17.26 9.18
CA TRP A 64 6.62 17.16 8.10
C TRP A 64 5.96 17.03 6.73
N ALA A 65 4.96 16.14 6.58
CA ALA A 65 4.27 15.91 5.32
C ALA A 65 3.63 17.19 4.78
N CYS A 66 2.93 17.94 5.64
CA CYS A 66 2.28 19.20 5.30
C CYS A 66 3.26 20.37 5.10
N GLY A 67 4.44 20.31 5.74
CA GLY A 67 5.50 21.29 5.60
C GLY A 67 6.48 20.92 4.49
N ALA A 68 7.65 20.43 4.89
CA ALA A 68 8.77 20.16 3.98
C ALA A 68 8.49 19.04 2.97
N GLY A 69 7.62 18.09 3.30
CA GLY A 69 7.22 16.99 2.41
C GLY A 69 6.35 17.46 1.23
N GLY A 70 5.67 18.60 1.35
CA GLY A 70 4.88 19.18 0.27
C GLY A 70 3.63 18.37 -0.11
N ALA A 71 3.01 17.70 0.87
CA ALA A 71 1.68 17.09 0.77
C ALA A 71 0.59 18.17 0.67
N ASN A 72 -0.56 17.83 0.07
CA ASN A 72 -1.72 18.71 0.07
C ASN A 72 -2.53 18.55 1.35
N CYS A 73 -2.25 19.37 2.37
CA CYS A 73 -3.00 19.35 3.63
C CYS A 73 -4.18 20.33 3.68
N SER A 74 -4.61 20.87 2.53
CA SER A 74 -5.73 21.82 2.48
C SER A 74 -7.09 21.17 2.74
N MET A 75 -7.23 19.86 2.50
CA MET A 75 -8.49 19.13 2.64
C MET A 75 -8.77 18.63 4.06
N ILE A 76 -7.75 18.61 4.92
CA ILE A 76 -7.84 18.24 6.34
C ILE A 76 -7.98 19.47 7.26
N GLN A 77 -8.16 20.67 6.71
CA GLN A 77 -8.37 21.89 7.50
C GLN A 77 -9.83 22.01 7.99
N PRO A 78 -10.10 22.80 9.03
CA PRO A 78 -11.47 23.04 9.48
C PRO A 78 -12.41 23.45 8.33
N ASN A 79 -13.63 22.89 8.34
CA ASN A 79 -14.65 23.07 7.30
C ASN A 79 -14.32 22.46 5.93
N LYS A 80 -13.36 21.53 5.87
CA LYS A 80 -13.02 20.80 4.64
C LYS A 80 -13.49 19.34 4.71
N PRO A 81 -13.63 18.69 3.54
CA PRO A 81 -14.24 17.36 3.47
C PRO A 81 -13.53 16.27 4.28
N CYS A 82 -12.20 16.36 4.43
CA CYS A 82 -11.38 15.38 5.16
C CYS A 82 -11.03 15.83 6.58
N TYR A 83 -11.75 16.82 7.13
CA TYR A 83 -11.51 17.25 8.51
C TYR A 83 -12.06 16.25 9.54
N PHE A 84 -13.17 15.59 9.22
CA PHE A 84 -13.77 14.60 10.10
C PHE A 84 -13.49 13.19 9.58
N PRO A 85 -13.07 12.25 10.45
CA PRO A 85 -12.88 12.40 11.90
C PRO A 85 -11.70 13.33 12.23
N ASN A 86 -11.85 14.18 13.25
CA ASN A 86 -10.81 15.13 13.67
C ASN A 86 -9.78 14.43 14.57
N THR A 87 -9.03 13.50 13.99
CA THR A 87 -7.93 12.82 14.67
C THR A 87 -6.63 12.96 13.88
N VAL A 88 -5.50 12.91 14.60
CA VAL A 88 -4.17 12.94 13.99
C VAL A 88 -4.00 11.80 12.98
N LYS A 89 -4.57 10.61 13.27
CA LYS A 89 -4.45 9.43 12.41
C LYS A 89 -5.16 9.64 11.06
N ASP A 90 -6.37 10.18 11.08
CA ASP A 90 -7.15 10.43 9.86
C ASP A 90 -6.51 11.51 9.00
N HIS A 91 -6.07 12.60 9.64
CA HIS A 91 -5.37 13.69 8.96
C HIS A 91 -4.01 13.23 8.39
N ALA A 92 -3.25 12.44 9.16
CA ALA A 92 -2.00 11.84 8.72
C ALA A 92 -2.22 10.91 7.54
N SER A 93 -3.24 10.05 7.56
CA SER A 93 -3.55 9.15 6.44
C SER A 93 -3.77 9.93 5.14
N TYR A 94 -4.54 11.02 5.18
CA TYR A 94 -4.77 11.85 4.01
C TYR A 94 -3.48 12.52 3.52
N ALA A 95 -2.71 13.12 4.43
CA ALA A 95 -1.46 13.81 4.10
C ALA A 95 -0.41 12.84 3.54
N PHE A 96 -0.26 11.66 4.14
CA PHE A 96 0.68 10.62 3.71
C PHE A 96 0.34 10.12 2.32
N ASN A 97 -0.94 9.89 2.04
CA ASN A 97 -1.37 9.51 0.71
C ASN A 97 -1.06 10.61 -0.31
N SER A 98 -1.44 11.87 -0.04
CA SER A 98 -1.18 12.99 -0.95
C SER A 98 0.31 13.15 -1.25
N TYR A 99 1.17 13.07 -0.23
CA TYR A 99 2.62 13.06 -0.41
C TYR A 99 3.08 11.89 -1.29
N TRP A 100 2.64 10.68 -0.95
CA TRP A 100 3.14 9.46 -1.58
C TRP A 100 2.72 9.38 -3.04
N GLN A 101 1.46 9.69 -3.38
CA GLN A 101 1.00 9.71 -4.76
C GLN A 101 1.82 10.66 -5.64
N LYS A 102 2.19 11.82 -5.09
CA LYS A 102 2.99 12.83 -5.79
C LYS A 102 4.46 12.42 -6.01
N HIS A 103 5.04 11.68 -5.07
CA HIS A 103 6.48 11.39 -5.06
C HIS A 103 6.85 9.93 -5.37
N LYS A 104 5.89 8.99 -5.41
CA LYS A 104 6.18 7.55 -5.60
C LYS A 104 6.96 7.24 -6.88
N HIS A 105 6.69 7.98 -7.96
CA HIS A 105 7.42 7.86 -9.23
C HIS A 105 8.84 8.43 -9.20
N GLN A 106 9.16 9.20 -8.16
CA GLN A 106 10.47 9.80 -7.92
C GLN A 106 11.24 9.09 -6.79
N GLY A 107 10.77 7.91 -6.36
CA GLY A 107 11.37 7.14 -5.27
C GLY A 107 10.83 7.48 -3.88
N GLY A 108 9.77 8.29 -3.77
CA GLY A 108 9.07 8.53 -2.52
C GLY A 108 8.43 7.25 -1.97
N THR A 109 8.67 6.95 -0.70
CA THR A 109 8.16 5.74 -0.05
C THR A 109 7.03 6.05 0.92
N CYS A 110 6.08 5.14 1.06
CA CYS A 110 5.11 5.13 2.16
C CYS A 110 5.76 4.58 3.44
N TYR A 111 6.70 5.34 4.02
CA TYR A 111 7.43 4.90 5.22
C TYR A 111 7.16 5.77 6.44
N PHE A 112 7.35 7.10 6.33
CA PHE A 112 7.09 8.05 7.42
C PHE A 112 7.64 7.61 8.79
N ASN A 113 8.87 7.08 8.83
CA ASN A 113 9.47 6.50 10.05
C ASN A 113 8.68 5.31 10.62
N ALA A 114 8.24 4.42 9.73
CA ALA A 114 7.33 3.31 10.01
C ALA A 114 5.95 3.72 10.54
N ALA A 115 5.54 4.99 10.38
CA ALA A 115 4.24 5.48 10.79
C ALA A 115 3.14 5.28 9.75
N ALA A 116 3.46 4.69 8.59
CA ALA A 116 2.55 4.53 7.48
C ALA A 116 2.65 3.15 6.83
N MET A 117 1.56 2.73 6.21
CA MET A 117 1.45 1.47 5.48
C MET A 117 0.71 1.66 4.16
N VAL A 118 1.06 0.84 3.18
CA VAL A 118 0.33 0.76 1.91
C VAL A 118 -0.89 -0.13 2.09
N THR A 119 -2.02 0.30 1.53
CA THR A 119 -3.27 -0.45 1.50
C THR A 119 -3.85 -0.47 0.09
N ASP A 120 -4.47 -1.59 -0.27
CA ASP A 120 -5.28 -1.73 -1.49
C ASP A 120 -6.78 -1.46 -1.20
N LEU A 121 -7.12 -1.19 0.07
CA LEU A 121 -8.46 -0.80 0.48
C LEU A 121 -8.61 0.72 0.37
N ASN A 122 -9.56 1.18 -0.44
CA ASN A 122 -9.84 2.60 -0.62
C ASN A 122 -10.25 3.25 0.72
N PRO A 123 -9.46 4.19 1.26
CA PRO A 123 -9.76 4.87 2.53
C PRO A 123 -10.74 6.05 2.35
N SER A 124 -11.20 6.33 1.13
CA SER A 124 -12.14 7.42 0.86
C SER A 124 -13.50 7.17 1.50
N HIS A 125 -14.10 8.22 2.04
CA HIS A 125 -15.43 8.18 2.64
C HIS A 125 -16.15 9.52 2.43
N ASP A 126 -17.47 9.48 2.24
CA ASP A 126 -18.30 10.67 2.00
C ASP A 126 -17.70 11.61 0.93
N ALA A 127 -17.46 12.87 1.30
CA ALA A 127 -16.82 13.87 0.46
C ALA A 127 -15.28 13.88 0.60
N CYS A 128 -14.70 13.10 1.51
CA CYS A 128 -13.26 12.92 1.65
C CYS A 128 -12.75 11.87 0.66
N GLN A 129 -12.13 12.33 -0.42
CA GLN A 129 -11.65 11.47 -1.50
C GLN A 129 -10.12 11.44 -1.51
N PHE A 130 -9.56 10.24 -1.44
CA PHE A 130 -8.12 9.99 -1.48
C PHE A 130 -7.67 9.79 -2.92
N GLU A 131 -6.63 10.52 -3.31
CA GLU A 131 -6.03 10.42 -4.63
C GLU A 131 -5.39 9.04 -4.85
N SER A 132 -5.56 8.47 -6.04
CA SER A 132 -4.80 7.31 -6.52
C SER A 132 -4.29 7.63 -7.92
N LEU A 133 -3.01 8.01 -8.01
CA LEU A 133 -2.37 8.27 -9.30
C LEU A 133 -1.82 6.93 -9.83
N PRO A 134 -1.97 6.59 -11.11
CA PRO A 134 -1.30 5.42 -11.69
C PRO A 134 0.21 5.59 -11.71
#